data_AF-A0A7C7GMR3-F1
#
_entry.id   AF-A0A7C7GMR3-F1
#
_cell.length_a   1.000
_cell.length_b   1.000
_cell.length_c   1.000
_cell.angle_alpha   90.00
_cell.angle_beta   90.00
_cell.angle_gamma   90.00
#
_symmetry.space_group_name_H-M   'P 1'
#
loop_
_entity.id
_entity.type
_entity.pdbx_description
1 polymer ?
#
loop_
_entity_poly.entity_id
_entity_poly.type
_entity_poly.pdbx_seq_one_letter_code
_entity_poly.pdbx_strand_id
1 'polypeptide(L)'
;MDKHFYNEASAKKLGWEPGWFGEKYFDDKLVRAIKKWQKGRGLKGDGLCGPMTFRRLWTERQAAIDDYKPNDCHYSNYIVYNGDFHPIEWDKFVLWSEKGGMQAKSGHYYDYSGRPKRKIRYFVNHWDVCLSSKSCQSVLDRRGISVHFLIDNDGTIYQTLDMQHAAWHAGSSRTNRPSVGVEISNAYYPKYQDWYKSHGFGSRPVIDGAWVHSHQLDAFLGFYPEQIKAAQALWKAIHGATGIPYECPTGQFGKTSTKYEQNVAYGNYSGFVSHYHISKNKIDCAGLELRDLLDEVKYDIEILDKIKN
;
A
#
# COMPACT_ATOMS: atom_id res chain seq x y z
N MET A 1 -4.54 -23.11 -17.98
CA MET A 1 -5.58 -22.34 -17.27
C MET A 1 -6.48 -21.74 -18.33
N ASP A 2 -7.78 -22.05 -18.27
CA ASP A 2 -8.77 -21.39 -19.13
C ASP A 2 -8.88 -19.92 -18.73
N LYS A 3 -8.55 -19.03 -19.67
CA LYS A 3 -8.52 -17.59 -19.43
C LYS A 3 -9.90 -16.96 -19.44
N HIS A 4 -10.85 -17.56 -20.15
CA HIS A 4 -12.22 -17.06 -20.26
C HIS A 4 -12.89 -17.26 -18.90
N PHE A 5 -12.84 -18.50 -18.40
CA PHE A 5 -13.31 -18.87 -17.08
C PHE A 5 -12.63 -18.06 -15.96
N TYR A 6 -11.29 -17.88 -16.02
CA TYR A 6 -10.59 -17.06 -15.03
C TYR A 6 -11.10 -15.62 -15.00
N ASN A 7 -11.24 -15.00 -16.17
CA ASN A 7 -11.67 -13.60 -16.26
C ASN A 7 -13.12 -13.42 -15.84
N GLU A 8 -14.01 -14.35 -16.15
CA GLU A 8 -15.40 -14.33 -15.68
C GLU A 8 -15.47 -14.44 -14.15
N ALA A 9 -14.74 -15.39 -13.57
CA ALA A 9 -14.65 -15.54 -12.12
C ALA A 9 -14.03 -14.29 -11.45
N SER A 10 -12.99 -13.72 -12.06
CA SER A 10 -12.36 -12.48 -11.59
C SER A 10 -13.31 -11.29 -11.67
N ALA A 11 -14.06 -11.15 -12.75
CA ALA A 11 -15.08 -10.12 -12.94
C ALA A 11 -16.16 -10.19 -11.86
N LYS A 12 -16.71 -11.39 -11.60
CA LYS A 12 -17.69 -11.61 -10.54
C LYS A 12 -17.14 -11.27 -9.16
N LYS A 13 -15.87 -11.60 -8.91
CA LYS A 13 -15.22 -11.34 -7.62
C LYS A 13 -14.90 -9.86 -7.41
N LEU A 14 -14.29 -9.22 -8.40
CA LEU A 14 -13.73 -7.87 -8.29
C LEU A 14 -14.71 -6.77 -8.74
N GLY A 15 -15.79 -7.15 -9.44
CA GLY A 15 -16.83 -6.25 -9.92
C GLY A 15 -16.42 -5.41 -11.12
N TRP A 16 -15.69 -5.99 -12.08
CA TRP A 16 -15.41 -5.37 -13.38
C TRP A 16 -16.15 -6.13 -14.50
N GLU A 17 -16.32 -5.52 -15.67
CA GLU A 17 -17.02 -6.12 -16.82
C GLU A 17 -16.18 -5.99 -18.11
N PRO A 18 -16.40 -6.85 -19.13
CA PRO A 18 -15.65 -6.81 -20.40
C PRO A 18 -15.62 -5.42 -21.06
N GLY A 19 -16.69 -4.65 -20.88
CA GLY A 19 -16.83 -3.29 -21.42
C GLY A 19 -15.72 -2.34 -20.94
N TRP A 20 -15.12 -2.60 -19.78
CA TRP A 20 -14.00 -1.77 -19.29
C TRP A 20 -12.71 -1.95 -20.11
N PHE A 21 -12.62 -3.00 -20.92
CA PHE A 21 -11.55 -3.23 -21.88
C PHE A 21 -12.01 -3.00 -23.34
N GLY A 22 -13.23 -2.49 -23.56
CA GLY A 22 -13.78 -2.26 -24.90
C GLY A 22 -14.39 -3.49 -25.57
N GLU A 23 -14.62 -4.57 -24.81
CA GLU A 23 -15.17 -5.84 -25.33
C GLU A 23 -16.53 -6.15 -24.70
N LYS A 24 -17.28 -7.10 -25.27
CA LYS A 24 -18.64 -7.44 -24.78
C LYS A 24 -18.73 -8.76 -24.02
N TYR A 25 -17.86 -9.72 -24.34
CA TYR A 25 -17.97 -11.10 -23.87
C TYR A 25 -16.66 -11.60 -23.27
N PHE A 26 -16.73 -12.62 -22.41
CA PHE A 26 -15.55 -13.31 -21.86
C PHE A 26 -14.98 -14.29 -22.88
N ASP A 27 -14.37 -13.78 -23.95
CA ASP A 27 -13.85 -14.58 -25.07
C ASP A 27 -12.37 -14.25 -25.38
N ASP A 28 -11.86 -14.81 -26.49
CA ASP A 28 -10.48 -14.55 -26.96
C ASP A 28 -10.24 -13.09 -27.38
N LYS A 29 -11.29 -12.31 -27.68
CA LYS A 29 -11.14 -10.87 -27.93
C LYS A 29 -10.84 -10.16 -26.62
N LEU A 30 -11.58 -10.45 -25.55
CA LEU A 30 -11.30 -9.91 -24.22
C LEU A 30 -9.89 -10.26 -23.73
N VAL A 31 -9.46 -11.51 -23.89
CA VAL A 31 -8.09 -11.92 -23.51
C VAL A 31 -7.02 -11.11 -24.26
N ARG A 32 -7.22 -10.87 -25.56
CA ARG A 32 -6.32 -10.03 -26.38
C ARG A 32 -6.36 -8.56 -25.97
N ALA A 33 -7.55 -8.03 -25.68
CA ALA A 33 -7.74 -6.67 -25.21
C ALA A 33 -7.04 -6.43 -23.87
N ILE A 34 -7.22 -7.33 -22.89
CA ILE A 34 -6.52 -7.28 -21.59
C ILE A 34 -5.01 -7.34 -21.79
N LYS A 35 -4.52 -8.24 -22.65
CA LYS A 35 -3.08 -8.36 -22.95
C LYS A 35 -2.50 -7.10 -23.57
N LYS A 36 -3.23 -6.47 -24.50
CA LYS A 36 -2.85 -5.18 -25.10
C LYS A 36 -2.84 -4.07 -24.05
N TRP A 37 -3.88 -3.99 -23.22
CA TRP A 37 -3.98 -3.03 -22.13
C TRP A 37 -2.82 -3.18 -21.15
N GLN A 38 -2.53 -4.41 -20.69
CA GLN A 38 -1.42 -4.70 -19.78
C GLN A 38 -0.07 -4.25 -20.34
N LYS A 39 0.26 -4.66 -21.58
CA LYS A 39 1.52 -4.27 -22.22
C LYS A 39 1.66 -2.76 -22.35
N GLY A 40 0.58 -2.07 -22.71
CA GLY A 40 0.55 -0.60 -22.79
C GLY A 40 0.70 0.12 -21.45
N ARG A 41 0.75 -0.59 -20.32
CA ARG A 41 1.04 -0.05 -18.97
C ARG A 41 2.27 -0.71 -18.33
N GLY A 42 3.11 -1.39 -19.11
CA GLY A 42 4.30 -2.08 -18.56
C GLY A 42 3.96 -3.25 -17.61
N LEU A 43 2.74 -3.80 -17.68
CA LEU A 43 2.40 -5.07 -17.02
C LEU A 43 2.81 -6.25 -17.90
N LYS A 44 3.04 -7.39 -17.25
CA LYS A 44 3.08 -8.68 -17.95
C LYS A 44 1.76 -8.91 -18.70
N GLY A 45 1.82 -8.98 -20.02
CA GLY A 45 0.67 -9.23 -20.89
C GLY A 45 0.21 -10.68 -20.88
N ASP A 46 -0.35 -11.16 -19.78
CA ASP A 46 -0.87 -12.53 -19.64
C ASP A 46 -2.34 -12.67 -20.11
N GLY A 47 -3.05 -11.56 -20.32
CA GLY A 47 -4.45 -11.54 -20.74
C GLY A 47 -5.43 -11.87 -19.61
N LEU A 48 -4.97 -11.83 -18.36
CA LEU A 48 -5.77 -12.08 -17.16
C LEU A 48 -5.99 -10.76 -16.42
N CYS A 49 -7.25 -10.40 -16.18
CA CYS A 49 -7.57 -9.30 -15.28
C CYS A 49 -7.45 -9.79 -13.83
N GLY A 50 -6.22 -10.03 -13.39
CA GLY A 50 -5.91 -10.35 -12.01
C GLY A 50 -5.96 -9.11 -11.11
N PRO A 51 -5.72 -9.29 -9.80
CA PRO A 51 -5.85 -8.20 -8.84
C PRO A 51 -4.94 -6.98 -9.11
N MET A 52 -3.76 -7.19 -9.71
CA MET A 52 -2.86 -6.11 -10.11
C MET A 52 -3.39 -5.33 -11.33
N THR A 53 -3.93 -6.04 -12.33
CA THR A 53 -4.58 -5.45 -13.51
C THR A 53 -5.81 -4.63 -13.08
N PHE A 54 -6.67 -5.20 -12.24
CA PHE A 54 -7.88 -4.55 -11.73
C PHE A 54 -7.56 -3.25 -10.98
N ARG A 55 -6.56 -3.26 -10.08
CA ARG A 55 -6.15 -2.07 -9.31
C ARG A 55 -5.81 -0.90 -10.24
N ARG A 56 -4.98 -1.15 -11.26
CA ARG A 56 -4.59 -0.13 -12.25
C ARG A 56 -5.78 0.34 -13.10
N LEU A 57 -6.64 -0.58 -13.52
CA LEU A 57 -7.85 -0.27 -14.29
C LEU A 57 -8.82 0.60 -13.49
N TRP A 58 -9.03 0.27 -12.22
CA TRP A 58 -9.91 1.01 -11.32
C TRP A 58 -9.41 2.44 -11.07
N THR A 59 -8.10 2.63 -10.93
CA THR A 59 -7.46 3.95 -10.85
C THR A 59 -7.66 4.76 -12.14
N GLU A 60 -7.50 4.15 -13.33
CA GLU A 60 -7.78 4.83 -14.61
C GLU A 60 -9.24 5.28 -14.69
N ARG A 61 -10.18 4.45 -14.23
CA ARG A 61 -11.61 4.76 -14.26
C ARG A 61 -11.97 5.87 -13.28
N GLN A 62 -11.47 5.81 -12.04
CA GLN A 62 -11.70 6.88 -11.08
C GLN A 62 -11.02 8.19 -11.49
N ALA A 63 -9.87 8.17 -12.15
CA ALA A 63 -9.28 9.41 -12.66
C ALA A 63 -10.19 10.11 -13.69
N ALA A 64 -11.08 9.37 -14.35
CA ALA A 64 -12.03 9.87 -15.34
C ALA A 64 -13.43 10.18 -14.75
N ILE A 65 -13.69 9.81 -13.50
CA ILE A 65 -14.97 10.04 -12.81
C ILE A 65 -14.68 10.91 -11.59
N ASP A 66 -15.21 12.14 -11.59
CA ASP A 66 -14.97 13.11 -10.52
C ASP A 66 -15.78 12.76 -9.25
N ASP A 67 -15.33 11.74 -8.52
CA ASP A 67 -15.92 11.25 -7.27
C ASP A 67 -15.15 11.75 -6.02
N TYR A 68 -14.16 12.63 -6.18
CA TYR A 68 -13.38 13.13 -5.05
C TYR A 68 -14.21 14.13 -4.22
N LYS A 69 -14.44 13.79 -2.95
CA LYS A 69 -15.09 14.68 -1.99
C LYS A 69 -14.21 14.78 -0.74
N PRO A 70 -13.87 15.99 -0.27
CA PRO A 70 -13.22 16.18 1.02
C PRO A 70 -14.10 15.59 2.14
N ASN A 71 -13.50 14.77 3.01
CA ASN A 71 -14.21 14.21 4.15
C ASN A 71 -14.05 15.12 5.37
N ASP A 72 -15.13 15.30 6.12
CA ASP A 72 -15.11 15.88 7.47
C ASP A 72 -14.89 14.75 8.49
N CYS A 73 -13.66 14.64 8.99
CA CYS A 73 -13.18 13.54 9.84
C CYS A 73 -13.09 13.95 11.31
N HIS A 74 -13.31 13.00 12.22
CA HIS A 74 -12.93 13.13 13.63
C HIS A 74 -11.54 12.53 13.82
N TYR A 75 -10.62 13.26 14.46
CA TYR A 75 -9.25 12.82 14.66
C TYR A 75 -9.00 12.30 16.08
N SER A 76 -8.39 11.12 16.15
CA SER A 76 -7.84 10.48 17.33
C SER A 76 -6.33 10.77 17.45
N ASN A 77 -5.76 10.51 18.62
CA ASN A 77 -4.31 10.65 18.89
C ASN A 77 -3.69 9.33 19.37
N TYR A 78 -4.30 8.20 19.02
CA TYR A 78 -3.84 6.86 19.38
C TYR A 78 -4.11 5.82 18.30
N ILE A 79 -3.21 4.83 18.21
CA ILE A 79 -3.42 3.58 17.47
C ILE A 79 -4.01 2.51 18.42
N VAL A 80 -4.79 1.57 17.88
CA VAL A 80 -5.39 0.48 18.65
C VAL A 80 -4.66 -0.84 18.42
N TYR A 81 -4.24 -1.49 19.51
CA TYR A 81 -3.61 -2.80 19.47
C TYR A 81 -4.09 -3.69 20.62
N ASN A 82 -4.87 -4.71 20.29
CA ASN A 82 -5.51 -5.63 21.22
C ASN A 82 -6.44 -4.92 22.20
N GLY A 83 -7.23 -3.97 21.69
CA GLY A 83 -8.10 -3.10 22.48
C GLY A 83 -7.37 -2.01 23.28
N ASP A 84 -6.04 -2.06 23.37
CA ASP A 84 -5.25 -1.04 24.06
C ASP A 84 -5.00 0.17 23.14
N PHE A 85 -5.07 1.37 23.70
CA PHE A 85 -4.76 2.61 23.02
C PHE A 85 -3.30 2.99 23.23
N HIS A 86 -2.57 3.18 22.13
CA HIS A 86 -1.16 3.57 22.15
C HIS A 86 -0.99 4.94 21.47
N PRO A 87 -0.27 5.89 22.05
CA PRO A 87 -0.20 7.25 21.51
C PRO A 87 0.45 7.29 20.12
N ILE A 88 -0.02 8.20 19.28
CA ILE A 88 0.63 8.61 18.03
C ILE A 88 0.82 10.14 18.01
N GLU A 89 2.01 10.57 17.64
CA GLU A 89 2.37 11.99 17.49
C GLU A 89 2.00 12.48 16.09
N TRP A 90 0.71 12.40 15.75
CA TRP A 90 0.16 12.84 14.48
C TRP A 90 -1.28 13.32 14.68
N ASP A 91 -1.61 14.49 14.14
CA ASP A 91 -2.89 15.17 14.37
C ASP A 91 -4.01 14.70 13.43
N LYS A 92 -3.67 14.06 12.31
CA LYS A 92 -4.62 13.56 11.32
C LYS A 92 -4.72 12.04 11.36
N PHE A 93 -5.24 11.48 12.44
CA PHE A 93 -5.43 10.03 12.58
C PHE A 93 -6.90 9.67 12.81
N VAL A 94 -7.44 8.70 12.08
CA VAL A 94 -8.86 8.32 12.10
C VAL A 94 -9.00 6.81 12.30
N LEU A 95 -9.80 6.40 13.29
CA LEU A 95 -10.13 5.01 13.54
C LEU A 95 -11.29 4.55 12.68
N TRP A 96 -11.33 3.25 12.40
CA TRP A 96 -12.42 2.60 11.67
C TRP A 96 -13.80 2.84 12.29
N SER A 97 -13.87 3.09 13.60
CA SER A 97 -15.11 3.34 14.34
C SER A 97 -15.53 4.82 14.37
N GLU A 98 -14.69 5.73 13.91
CA GLU A 98 -14.94 7.18 13.97
C GLU A 98 -15.66 7.69 12.71
N LYS A 99 -16.21 8.90 12.79
CA LYS A 99 -16.81 9.58 11.65
C LYS A 99 -15.72 9.81 10.59
N GLY A 100 -16.00 9.33 9.37
CA GLY A 100 -15.04 9.37 8.26
C GLY A 100 -14.04 8.21 8.24
N GLY A 101 -14.09 7.33 9.25
CA GLY A 101 -13.29 6.11 9.32
C GLY A 101 -13.57 5.13 8.19
N MET A 102 -12.57 4.30 7.90
CA MET A 102 -12.67 3.19 6.95
C MET A 102 -12.42 1.89 7.69
N GLN A 103 -13.23 0.86 7.45
CA GLN A 103 -13.13 -0.42 8.15
C GLN A 103 -12.87 -1.57 7.19
N ALA A 104 -11.90 -2.43 7.52
CA ALA A 104 -11.72 -3.69 6.83
C ALA A 104 -12.92 -4.62 7.07
N LYS A 105 -13.48 -5.17 5.99
CA LYS A 105 -14.63 -6.08 6.09
C LYS A 105 -14.29 -7.37 6.84
N SER A 106 -15.22 -7.81 7.68
CA SER A 106 -15.15 -9.13 8.31
C SER A 106 -14.99 -10.23 7.25
N GLY A 107 -14.16 -11.22 7.55
CA GLY A 107 -13.78 -12.27 6.61
C GLY A 107 -12.65 -11.91 5.64
N HIS A 108 -12.11 -10.69 5.65
CA HIS A 108 -10.95 -10.28 4.84
C HIS A 108 -9.63 -10.20 5.65
N TYR A 109 -9.61 -10.76 6.85
CA TYR A 109 -8.46 -10.83 7.74
C TYR A 109 -8.54 -12.08 8.61
N TYR A 110 -7.43 -12.47 9.25
CA TYR A 110 -7.48 -13.47 10.30
C TYR A 110 -7.98 -12.84 11.59
N ASP A 111 -9.12 -13.33 12.08
CA ASP A 111 -9.66 -12.92 13.37
C ASP A 111 -8.85 -13.52 14.54
N TYR A 112 -8.56 -12.66 15.51
CA TYR A 112 -7.79 -12.94 16.72
C TYR A 112 -8.51 -12.45 17.97
N SER A 113 -9.80 -12.14 17.86
CA SER A 113 -10.68 -11.80 18.98
C SER A 113 -10.63 -12.89 20.06
N GLY A 114 -10.55 -12.47 21.32
CA GLY A 114 -10.49 -13.40 22.46
C GLY A 114 -9.21 -14.22 22.58
N ARG A 115 -8.19 -13.96 21.74
CA ARG A 115 -6.88 -14.63 21.83
C ARG A 115 -5.87 -13.76 22.59
N PRO A 116 -4.78 -14.36 23.12
CA PRO A 116 -3.67 -13.58 23.65
C PRO A 116 -3.13 -12.56 22.65
N LYS A 117 -2.55 -11.46 23.17
CA LYS A 117 -2.00 -10.36 22.37
C LYS A 117 -1.04 -10.87 21.29
N ARG A 118 -1.35 -10.59 20.03
CA ARG A 118 -0.65 -11.12 18.85
C ARG A 118 0.72 -10.50 18.71
N LYS A 119 1.81 -11.28 18.89
CA LYS A 119 3.17 -10.78 18.68
C LYS A 119 3.41 -10.31 17.24
N ILE A 120 3.51 -8.99 17.07
CA ILE A 120 3.92 -8.33 15.82
C ILE A 120 5.44 -8.21 15.80
N ARG A 121 6.06 -8.57 14.67
CA ARG A 121 7.51 -8.55 14.48
C ARG A 121 7.95 -7.56 13.42
N TYR A 122 7.14 -7.28 12.41
CA TYR A 122 7.53 -6.30 11.41
C TYR A 122 6.37 -5.54 10.80
N PHE A 123 6.70 -4.39 10.24
CA PHE A 123 5.79 -3.46 9.59
C PHE A 123 6.07 -3.43 8.09
N VAL A 124 5.03 -3.55 7.26
CA VAL A 124 5.16 -3.62 5.80
C VAL A 124 4.62 -2.35 5.16
N ASN A 125 5.49 -1.64 4.44
CA ASN A 125 5.15 -0.46 3.67
C ASN A 125 4.73 -0.85 2.25
N HIS A 126 3.58 -0.33 1.84
CA HIS A 126 3.01 -0.46 0.50
C HIS A 126 2.71 0.94 -0.07
N TRP A 127 2.76 1.07 -1.39
CA TRP A 127 1.99 2.09 -2.08
C TRP A 127 0.71 1.49 -2.61
N ASP A 128 -0.28 2.36 -2.83
CA ASP A 128 -1.62 1.90 -3.14
C ASP A 128 -2.01 1.88 -4.62
N VAL A 129 -1.19 2.40 -5.53
CA VAL A 129 -1.53 2.50 -6.98
C VAL A 129 -2.94 3.10 -7.20
N CYS A 130 -3.43 3.90 -6.27
CA CYS A 130 -4.76 4.50 -6.22
C CYS A 130 -4.63 6.00 -6.02
N LEU A 131 -5.73 6.74 -6.24
CA LEU A 131 -5.74 8.20 -6.16
C LEU A 131 -5.92 8.73 -4.73
N SER A 132 -6.47 7.91 -3.82
CA SER A 132 -6.74 8.25 -2.42
C SER A 132 -6.87 6.99 -1.56
N SER A 133 -6.81 7.14 -0.23
CA SER A 133 -7.06 6.04 0.71
C SER A 133 -8.48 5.46 0.57
N LYS A 134 -9.49 6.30 0.29
CA LYS A 134 -10.87 5.85 0.03
C LYS A 134 -10.98 4.94 -1.21
N SER A 135 -10.27 5.33 -2.28
CA SER A 135 -10.12 4.49 -3.48
C SER A 135 -9.44 3.17 -3.14
N CYS A 136 -8.35 3.20 -2.36
CA CYS A 136 -7.65 2.01 -1.90
C CYS A 136 -8.58 1.06 -1.13
N GLN A 137 -9.28 1.56 -0.11
CA GLN A 137 -10.21 0.75 0.69
C GLN A 137 -11.26 0.05 -0.19
N SER A 138 -11.84 0.78 -1.14
CA SER A 138 -12.83 0.23 -2.08
C SER A 138 -12.26 -0.93 -2.91
N VAL A 139 -10.99 -0.84 -3.34
CA VAL A 139 -10.30 -1.91 -4.06
C VAL A 139 -10.00 -3.09 -3.14
N LEU A 140 -9.53 -2.85 -1.91
CA LEU A 140 -9.24 -3.91 -0.94
C LEU A 140 -10.48 -4.73 -0.62
N ASP A 141 -11.61 -4.06 -0.39
CA ASP A 141 -12.92 -4.68 -0.16
C ASP A 141 -13.35 -5.58 -1.31
N ARG A 142 -13.28 -5.10 -2.55
CA ARG A 142 -13.65 -5.89 -3.74
C ARG A 142 -12.72 -7.08 -3.94
N ARG A 143 -11.46 -6.95 -3.55
CA ARG A 143 -10.47 -8.01 -3.68
C ARG A 143 -10.57 -9.08 -2.60
N GLY A 144 -11.31 -8.82 -1.53
CA GLY A 144 -11.37 -9.72 -0.39
C GLY A 144 -10.08 -9.72 0.43
N ILE A 145 -9.42 -8.57 0.54
CA ILE A 145 -8.17 -8.40 1.31
C ILE A 145 -8.26 -7.15 2.19
N SER A 146 -7.24 -6.92 3.02
CA SER A 146 -7.21 -5.84 4.01
C SER A 146 -5.79 -5.37 4.29
N VAL A 147 -5.66 -4.22 4.93
CA VAL A 147 -4.42 -3.62 5.44
C VAL A 147 -4.72 -2.90 6.75
N HIS A 148 -3.76 -2.81 7.69
CA HIS A 148 -4.00 -2.16 8.98
C HIS A 148 -4.18 -0.66 8.87
N PHE A 149 -3.34 -0.02 8.06
CA PHE A 149 -3.30 1.43 7.94
C PHE A 149 -3.40 1.89 6.48
N LEU A 150 -3.98 3.07 6.29
CA LEU A 150 -3.95 3.82 5.03
C LEU A 150 -3.36 5.20 5.33
N ILE A 151 -2.56 5.76 4.42
CA ILE A 151 -2.10 7.16 4.50
C ILE A 151 -2.58 7.89 3.25
N ASP A 152 -3.41 8.92 3.40
CA ASP A 152 -3.98 9.65 2.26
C ASP A 152 -3.03 10.74 1.74
N ASN A 153 -3.44 11.43 0.67
CA ASN A 153 -2.63 12.46 0.00
C ASN A 153 -2.17 13.59 0.94
N ASP A 154 -3.03 13.96 1.89
CA ASP A 154 -2.79 15.03 2.86
C ASP A 154 -2.10 14.55 4.15
N GLY A 155 -1.66 13.29 4.20
CA GLY A 155 -1.07 12.67 5.37
C GLY A 155 -2.08 12.16 6.41
N THR A 156 -3.39 12.21 6.16
CA THR A 156 -4.36 11.58 7.05
C THR A 156 -4.12 10.08 7.12
N ILE A 157 -3.95 9.56 8.34
CA ILE A 157 -3.77 8.14 8.63
C ILE A 157 -5.13 7.56 9.01
N TYR A 158 -5.52 6.46 8.38
CA TYR A 158 -6.69 5.69 8.77
C TYR A 158 -6.25 4.34 9.30
N GLN A 159 -6.66 3.96 10.51
CA GLN A 159 -6.55 2.58 10.97
C GLN A 159 -7.85 1.84 10.62
N THR A 160 -7.76 0.75 9.85
CA THR A 160 -8.95 0.08 9.32
C THR A 160 -9.40 -1.14 10.11
N LEU A 161 -8.55 -1.62 11.02
CA LEU A 161 -8.82 -2.70 11.97
C LEU A 161 -7.79 -2.68 13.10
N ASP A 162 -8.14 -3.29 14.23
CA ASP A 162 -7.23 -3.49 15.36
C ASP A 162 -5.99 -4.30 14.92
N MET A 163 -4.80 -3.84 15.33
CA MET A 163 -3.53 -4.55 15.11
C MET A 163 -3.52 -5.97 15.69
N GLN A 164 -4.42 -6.34 16.60
CA GLN A 164 -4.59 -7.71 17.08
C GLN A 164 -4.95 -8.67 15.94
N HIS A 165 -5.72 -8.22 14.96
CA HIS A 165 -6.06 -9.01 13.78
C HIS A 165 -4.91 -9.02 12.78
N ALA A 166 -4.81 -10.09 11.97
CA ALA A 166 -3.81 -10.15 10.90
C ALA A 166 -4.46 -9.90 9.54
N ALA A 167 -4.24 -8.71 8.99
CA ALA A 167 -4.70 -8.30 7.67
C ALA A 167 -4.05 -9.13 6.55
N TRP A 168 -4.68 -9.17 5.38
CA TRP A 168 -4.22 -9.94 4.22
C TRP A 168 -3.50 -9.08 3.18
N HIS A 169 -2.38 -8.47 3.55
CA HIS A 169 -1.67 -7.46 2.74
C HIS A 169 -0.37 -7.98 2.08
N ALA A 170 0.33 -8.92 2.72
CA ALA A 170 1.70 -9.34 2.38
C ALA A 170 1.80 -10.66 1.59
N GLY A 171 0.70 -11.10 0.98
CA GLY A 171 0.66 -12.23 0.02
C GLY A 171 0.78 -13.65 0.60
N SER A 172 1.24 -13.82 1.84
CA SER A 172 1.39 -15.13 2.49
C SER A 172 0.98 -15.08 3.95
N SER A 173 0.44 -16.18 4.49
CA SER A 173 0.13 -16.28 5.92
C SER A 173 1.38 -16.17 6.81
N ARG A 174 2.56 -16.58 6.29
CA ARG A 174 3.86 -16.45 6.99
C ARG A 174 4.24 -15.00 7.22
N THR A 175 3.77 -14.09 6.37
CA THR A 175 4.08 -12.66 6.45
C THR A 175 2.93 -11.84 7.01
N ASN A 176 1.69 -12.14 6.64
CA ASN A 176 0.49 -11.50 7.19
C ASN A 176 0.39 -11.66 8.72
N ARG A 177 0.58 -12.88 9.24
CA ARG A 177 0.33 -13.20 10.66
C ARG A 177 1.29 -12.53 11.64
N PRO A 178 2.60 -12.38 11.35
CA PRO A 178 3.52 -11.66 12.24
C PRO A 178 3.65 -10.16 11.93
N SER A 179 2.92 -9.60 10.97
CA SER A 179 3.10 -8.20 10.57
C SER A 179 1.85 -7.35 10.71
N VAL A 180 2.08 -6.05 10.58
CA VAL A 180 1.05 -5.05 10.24
C VAL A 180 1.49 -4.34 8.97
N GLY A 181 0.55 -3.77 8.21
CA GLY A 181 0.86 -3.09 6.96
C GLY A 181 0.22 -1.72 6.83
N VAL A 182 0.80 -0.88 5.96
CA VAL A 182 0.23 0.39 5.52
C VAL A 182 0.20 0.47 4.01
N GLU A 183 -0.90 0.99 3.45
CA GLU A 183 -0.98 1.38 2.04
C GLU A 183 -0.99 2.91 1.94
N ILE A 184 0.06 3.49 1.37
CA ILE A 184 0.24 4.94 1.21
C ILE A 184 -0.30 5.37 -0.15
N SER A 185 -1.12 6.43 -0.17
CA SER A 185 -1.78 6.87 -1.39
C SER A 185 -0.81 7.40 -2.43
N ASN A 186 -0.77 6.73 -3.59
CA ASN A 186 0.12 7.03 -4.69
C ASN A 186 -0.31 6.26 -5.95
N ALA A 187 -0.77 6.97 -6.98
CA ALA A 187 -1.22 6.38 -8.24
C ALA A 187 -0.10 5.85 -9.14
N TYR A 188 1.16 5.87 -8.69
CA TYR A 188 2.40 5.41 -9.31
C TYR A 188 2.75 6.06 -10.66
N TYR A 189 1.85 6.11 -11.63
CA TYR A 189 2.17 6.53 -13.00
C TYR A 189 2.22 8.06 -13.15
N PRO A 190 3.25 8.63 -13.81
CA PRO A 190 3.36 10.08 -14.03
C PRO A 190 2.16 10.71 -14.76
N LYS A 191 1.43 9.92 -15.55
CA LYS A 191 0.20 10.37 -16.24
C LYS A 191 -0.90 10.86 -15.28
N TYR A 192 -0.85 10.50 -14.00
CA TYR A 192 -1.81 10.96 -12.99
C TYR A 192 -1.37 12.25 -12.27
N GLN A 193 -0.23 12.83 -12.63
CA GLN A 193 0.27 14.06 -12.01
C GLN A 193 -0.75 15.20 -12.10
N ASP A 194 -1.37 15.38 -13.27
CA ASP A 194 -2.31 16.48 -13.48
C ASP A 194 -3.63 16.28 -12.72
N TRP A 195 -4.02 15.03 -12.45
CA TRP A 195 -5.14 14.74 -11.55
C TRP A 195 -4.85 15.30 -10.15
N TYR A 196 -3.66 15.05 -9.60
CA TYR A 196 -3.32 15.59 -8.28
C TYR A 196 -3.30 17.12 -8.24
N LYS A 197 -2.77 17.76 -9.28
CA LYS A 197 -2.76 19.23 -9.39
C LYS A 197 -4.18 19.80 -9.45
N SER A 198 -5.05 19.22 -10.27
CA SER A 198 -6.43 19.72 -10.45
C SER A 198 -7.29 19.56 -9.20
N HIS A 199 -6.92 18.62 -8.31
CA HIS A 199 -7.62 18.36 -7.04
C HIS A 199 -6.96 19.05 -5.84
N GLY A 200 -6.05 20.01 -6.07
CA GLY A 200 -5.50 20.87 -5.02
C GLY A 200 -4.37 20.25 -4.19
N PHE A 201 -3.90 19.04 -4.52
CA PHE A 201 -2.76 18.42 -3.83
C PHE A 201 -1.40 18.92 -4.32
N GLY A 202 -1.38 19.62 -5.46
CA GLY A 202 -0.16 20.07 -6.09
C GLY A 202 0.57 18.95 -6.84
N SER A 203 1.87 19.17 -7.08
CA SER A 203 2.71 18.23 -7.82
C SER A 203 3.35 17.22 -6.88
N ARG A 204 3.18 15.92 -7.16
CA ARG A 204 3.98 14.87 -6.51
C ARG A 204 5.44 14.94 -6.97
N PRO A 205 6.41 14.57 -6.11
CA PRO A 205 7.76 14.28 -6.55
C PRO A 205 7.77 13.21 -7.65
N VAL A 206 8.73 13.28 -8.57
CA VAL A 206 8.98 12.20 -9.54
C VAL A 206 10.25 11.49 -9.13
N ILE A 207 10.16 10.18 -8.99
CA ILE A 207 11.30 9.30 -8.71
C ILE A 207 11.74 8.71 -10.04
N ASP A 208 13.00 8.92 -10.38
CA ASP A 208 13.64 8.35 -11.56
C ASP A 208 14.86 7.51 -11.13
N GLY A 209 15.17 6.48 -11.90
CA GLY A 209 16.35 5.64 -11.65
C GLY A 209 16.25 4.68 -10.47
N ALA A 210 15.06 4.44 -9.89
CA ALA A 210 14.92 3.46 -8.82
C ALA A 210 15.12 2.02 -9.34
N TRP A 211 15.74 1.17 -8.52
CA TRP A 211 15.96 -0.23 -8.83
C TRP A 211 15.20 -1.12 -7.86
N VAL A 212 14.58 -2.19 -8.37
CA VAL A 212 14.04 -3.29 -7.57
C VAL A 212 14.36 -4.61 -8.26
N HIS A 213 14.87 -5.58 -7.50
CA HIS A 213 15.14 -6.94 -8.00
C HIS A 213 16.05 -6.98 -9.24
N SER A 214 17.06 -6.11 -9.26
CA SER A 214 18.01 -5.96 -10.38
C SER A 214 17.35 -5.46 -11.67
N HIS A 215 16.18 -4.82 -11.57
CA HIS A 215 15.53 -4.14 -12.68
C HIS A 215 15.34 -2.67 -12.33
N GLN A 216 15.74 -1.80 -13.26
CA GLN A 216 15.43 -0.38 -13.19
C GLN A 216 13.94 -0.19 -13.49
N LEU A 217 13.26 0.63 -12.68
CA LEU A 217 11.88 1.02 -12.89
C LEU A 217 11.83 2.26 -13.79
N ASP A 218 10.79 2.33 -14.65
CA ASP A 218 10.43 3.58 -15.33
C ASP A 218 10.10 4.66 -14.29
N ALA A 219 10.32 5.93 -14.62
CA ALA A 219 9.99 7.06 -13.75
C ALA A 219 8.53 6.98 -13.23
N PHE A 220 8.36 7.23 -11.94
CA PHE A 220 7.08 7.10 -11.24
C PHE A 220 6.86 8.21 -10.21
N LEU A 221 5.63 8.37 -9.76
CA LEU A 221 5.26 9.35 -8.75
C LEU A 221 5.74 8.90 -7.37
N GLY A 222 6.39 9.81 -6.65
CA GLY A 222 6.77 9.66 -5.26
C GLY A 222 5.64 10.09 -4.29
N PHE A 223 5.95 9.97 -3.01
CA PHE A 223 5.07 10.43 -1.94
C PHE A 223 5.25 11.93 -1.67
N TYR A 224 4.20 12.57 -1.18
CA TYR A 224 4.34 13.93 -0.66
C TYR A 224 5.17 13.94 0.64
N PRO A 225 5.89 15.03 0.94
CA PRO A 225 6.59 15.17 2.22
C PRO A 225 5.67 14.93 3.43
N GLU A 226 4.43 15.39 3.36
CA GLU A 226 3.42 15.19 4.41
C GLU A 226 3.10 13.71 4.65
N GLN A 227 3.07 12.90 3.59
CA GLN A 227 2.85 11.45 3.69
C GLN A 227 4.07 10.76 4.34
N ILE A 228 5.28 11.24 4.06
CA ILE A 228 6.50 10.72 4.67
C ILE A 228 6.51 11.02 6.17
N LYS A 229 6.15 12.25 6.58
CA LYS A 229 6.01 12.63 8.00
C LYS A 229 4.94 11.79 8.71
N ALA A 230 3.79 11.59 8.08
CA ALA A 230 2.74 10.70 8.60
C ALA A 230 3.25 9.26 8.79
N ALA A 231 4.00 8.72 7.81
CA ALA A 231 4.58 7.39 7.89
C ALA A 231 5.60 7.28 9.04
N GLN A 232 6.45 8.30 9.22
CA GLN A 232 7.41 8.37 10.32
C GLN A 232 6.73 8.39 11.69
N ALA A 233 5.68 9.22 11.86
CA ALA A 233 4.88 9.25 13.08
C ALA A 233 4.20 7.90 13.35
N LEU A 234 3.68 7.25 12.31
CA LEU A 234 3.11 5.91 12.42
C LEU A 234 4.17 4.89 12.83
N TRP A 235 5.37 4.90 12.22
CA TRP A 235 6.45 3.98 12.59
C TRP A 235 6.89 4.16 14.04
N LYS A 236 6.94 5.41 14.53
CA LYS A 236 7.23 5.71 15.94
C LYS A 236 6.18 5.11 16.88
N ALA A 237 4.90 5.28 16.56
CA ALA A 237 3.81 4.69 17.34
C ALA A 237 3.84 3.16 17.32
N ILE A 238 4.14 2.55 16.18
CA ILE A 238 4.29 1.10 16.04
C ILE A 238 5.46 0.58 16.87
N HIS A 239 6.63 1.22 16.79
CA HIS A 239 7.77 0.89 17.63
C HIS A 239 7.41 0.94 19.12
N GLY A 240 6.76 2.03 19.57
CA GLY A 240 6.33 2.17 20.97
C GLY A 240 5.32 1.10 21.40
N ALA A 241 4.38 0.72 20.53
CA ALA A 241 3.34 -0.26 20.84
C ALA A 241 3.82 -1.71 20.81
N THR A 242 4.81 -2.05 19.96
CA THR A 242 5.19 -3.44 19.69
C THR A 242 6.65 -3.77 20.02
N GLY A 243 7.51 -2.78 20.20
CA GLY A 243 8.96 -2.94 20.43
C GLY A 243 9.73 -3.43 19.20
N ILE A 244 9.18 -3.32 17.98
CA ILE A 244 9.92 -3.71 16.76
C ILE A 244 11.05 -2.72 16.51
N PRO A 245 12.27 -3.14 16.16
CA PRO A 245 13.40 -2.23 16.04
C PRO A 245 13.27 -1.32 14.81
N TYR A 246 13.86 -0.12 14.86
CA TYR A 246 14.06 0.76 13.70
C TYR A 246 15.16 0.20 12.78
N GLU A 247 14.89 -0.97 12.22
CA GLU A 247 15.77 -1.69 11.30
C GLU A 247 15.02 -1.99 10.02
N CYS A 248 15.74 -1.98 8.90
CA CYS A 248 15.25 -2.49 7.63
C CYS A 248 16.31 -3.40 7.00
N PRO A 249 15.95 -4.25 6.03
CA PRO A 249 16.95 -4.96 5.25
C PRO A 249 17.86 -3.96 4.54
N THR A 250 19.17 -4.22 4.57
CA THR A 250 20.18 -3.34 3.98
C THR A 250 21.06 -4.11 2.99
N GLY A 251 21.54 -3.41 1.97
CA GLY A 251 22.53 -3.92 1.03
C GLY A 251 23.96 -3.83 1.57
N GLN A 252 24.93 -4.20 0.73
CA GLN A 252 26.37 -4.23 1.06
C GLN A 252 26.91 -2.89 1.59
N PHE A 253 26.28 -1.76 1.24
CA PHE A 253 26.70 -0.42 1.65
C PHE A 253 25.84 0.17 2.78
N GLY A 254 25.07 -0.64 3.49
CA GLY A 254 24.22 -0.20 4.60
C GLY A 254 22.97 0.59 4.19
N LYS A 255 22.78 0.88 2.89
CA LYS A 255 21.56 1.47 2.34
C LYS A 255 20.42 0.46 2.29
N THR A 256 19.18 0.95 2.20
CA THR A 256 17.97 0.12 2.06
C THR A 256 18.18 -0.93 0.97
N SER A 257 17.92 -2.20 1.28
CA SER A 257 17.95 -3.24 0.25
C SER A 257 16.88 -2.96 -0.80
N THR A 258 17.18 -3.30 -2.05
CA THR A 258 16.24 -3.22 -3.18
C THR A 258 15.84 -4.62 -3.67
N LYS A 259 16.15 -5.66 -2.88
CA LYS A 259 16.06 -7.06 -3.28
C LYS A 259 14.99 -7.80 -2.48
N TYR A 260 14.68 -8.99 -2.95
CA TYR A 260 13.92 -9.97 -2.17
C TYR A 260 14.78 -10.45 -1.01
N GLU A 261 14.21 -10.53 0.18
CA GLU A 261 14.90 -10.88 1.42
C GLU A 261 14.29 -12.15 2.01
N GLN A 262 15.02 -13.25 1.92
CA GLN A 262 14.50 -14.57 2.28
C GLN A 262 14.03 -14.64 3.74
N ASN A 263 14.76 -14.02 4.66
CA ASN A 263 14.39 -13.97 6.07
C ASN A 263 13.06 -13.23 6.28
N VAL A 264 12.82 -12.14 5.54
CA VAL A 264 11.55 -11.41 5.58
C VAL A 264 10.42 -12.28 5.03
N ALA A 265 10.61 -12.86 3.84
CA ALA A 265 9.59 -13.67 3.18
C ALA A 265 9.20 -14.95 3.95
N TYR A 266 10.13 -15.50 4.74
CA TYR A 266 9.87 -16.64 5.62
C TYR A 266 9.33 -16.23 6.99
N GLY A 267 9.14 -14.93 7.23
CA GLY A 267 8.66 -14.39 8.48
C GLY A 267 9.69 -14.47 9.60
N ASN A 268 10.98 -14.61 9.30
CA ASN A 268 12.07 -14.64 10.27
C ASN A 268 12.81 -13.30 10.29
N TYR A 269 12.07 -12.22 10.47
CA TYR A 269 12.61 -10.86 10.49
C TYR A 269 11.91 -10.02 11.56
N SER A 270 12.58 -8.96 12.01
CA SER A 270 12.01 -7.95 12.90
C SER A 270 12.42 -6.56 12.42
N GLY A 271 11.46 -5.64 12.29
CA GLY A 271 11.71 -4.27 11.82
C GLY A 271 10.72 -3.78 10.76
N PHE A 272 11.16 -2.91 9.86
CA PHE A 272 10.36 -2.25 8.84
C PHE A 272 10.81 -2.69 7.45
N VAL A 273 9.85 -3.05 6.59
CA VAL A 273 10.14 -3.62 5.27
C VAL A 273 9.23 -3.02 4.20
N SER A 274 9.72 -2.94 2.98
CA SER A 274 8.92 -2.83 1.77
C SER A 274 8.37 -4.19 1.32
N HIS A 275 7.24 -4.22 0.60
CA HIS A 275 6.64 -5.46 0.08
C HIS A 275 7.56 -6.22 -0.89
N TYR A 276 8.42 -5.54 -1.65
CA TYR A 276 9.39 -6.16 -2.53
C TYR A 276 10.41 -7.01 -1.74
N HIS A 277 10.70 -6.68 -0.48
CA HIS A 277 11.51 -7.55 0.38
C HIS A 277 10.82 -8.90 0.63
N ILE A 278 9.49 -8.97 0.57
CA ILE A 278 8.70 -10.17 0.82
C ILE A 278 8.49 -10.99 -0.45
N SER A 279 8.38 -10.35 -1.62
CA SER A 279 7.99 -11.04 -2.86
C SER A 279 8.73 -10.51 -4.07
N LYS A 280 9.34 -11.44 -4.84
CA LYS A 280 10.02 -11.16 -6.12
C LYS A 280 9.12 -10.57 -7.22
N ASN A 281 7.80 -10.63 -7.04
CA ASN A 281 6.82 -10.12 -8.01
C ASN A 281 6.27 -8.74 -7.63
N LYS A 282 6.86 -8.11 -6.61
CA LYS A 282 6.43 -6.83 -6.06
C LYS A 282 7.51 -5.81 -6.24
N ILE A 283 7.07 -4.56 -6.39
CA ILE A 283 7.94 -3.39 -6.54
C ILE A 283 7.62 -2.33 -5.49
N ASP A 284 6.51 -2.48 -4.76
CA ASP A 284 6.19 -1.62 -3.63
C ASP A 284 7.14 -1.92 -2.45
N CYS A 285 7.79 -0.95 -1.83
CA CYS A 285 7.66 0.49 -1.97
C CYS A 285 8.98 1.11 -2.48
N ALA A 286 9.33 0.90 -3.75
CA ALA A 286 10.54 1.46 -4.36
C ALA A 286 10.67 2.98 -4.14
N GLY A 287 11.90 3.46 -3.93
CA GLY A 287 12.17 4.88 -3.66
C GLY A 287 11.78 5.36 -2.25
N LEU A 288 11.20 4.48 -1.41
CA LEU A 288 11.10 4.73 0.02
C LEU A 288 12.40 4.28 0.70
N GLU A 289 13.30 5.24 0.95
CA GLU A 289 14.61 4.99 1.56
C GLU A 289 14.51 4.71 3.06
N LEU A 290 13.97 3.53 3.41
CA LEU A 290 13.67 3.13 4.78
C LEU A 290 14.85 3.31 5.73
N ARG A 291 16.08 2.99 5.30
CA ARG A 291 17.26 3.14 6.17
C ARG A 291 17.39 4.56 6.68
N ASP A 292 17.41 5.51 5.76
CA ASP A 292 17.64 6.92 6.07
C ASP A 292 16.44 7.47 6.86
N LEU A 293 15.20 7.17 6.43
CA LEU A 293 13.98 7.63 7.11
C LEU A 293 13.79 7.04 8.52
N LEU A 294 14.22 5.79 8.76
CA LEU A 294 14.18 5.18 10.10
C LEU A 294 15.27 5.75 11.01
N ASP A 295 16.43 6.12 10.46
CA ASP A 295 17.46 6.82 11.22
C ASP A 295 16.99 8.23 11.63
N GLU A 296 16.29 8.95 10.74
CA GLU A 296 15.63 10.22 11.08
C GLU A 296 14.70 10.07 12.28
N VAL A 297 13.82 9.07 12.28
CA VAL A 297 12.89 8.80 13.40
C VAL A 297 13.62 8.38 14.67
N LYS A 298 14.62 7.50 14.54
CA LYS A 298 15.33 6.93 15.70
C LYS A 298 16.16 7.98 16.44
N TYR A 299 16.80 8.88 15.70
CA TYR A 299 17.73 9.87 16.25
C TYR A 299 17.13 11.27 16.35
N ASP A 300 15.90 11.46 15.90
CA ASP A 300 15.20 12.75 15.88
C ASP A 300 15.99 13.80 15.10
N ILE A 301 16.36 13.45 13.86
CA ILE A 301 17.17 14.27 12.94
C ILE A 301 16.53 14.36 11.56
N GLU A 302 16.88 15.38 10.79
CA GLU A 302 16.52 15.50 9.36
C GLU A 302 17.76 15.21 8.48
N ILE A 303 17.69 14.13 7.68
CA ILE A 303 18.76 13.69 6.78
C ILE A 303 18.47 14.15 5.34
N LEU A 304 17.21 14.08 4.91
CA LEU A 304 16.81 14.26 3.51
C LEU A 304 16.91 15.70 2.97
N ASP A 305 17.11 16.71 3.82
CA ASP A 305 17.33 18.10 3.37
C ASP A 305 18.79 18.42 3.00
N LYS A 306 19.74 17.49 3.19
CA LYS A 306 21.18 17.75 2.95
C LYS A 306 21.73 17.33 1.58
N ILE A 307 20.91 16.82 0.65
CA ILE A 307 21.38 16.35 -0.68
C ILE A 307 20.82 17.22 -1.83
N LYS A 308 20.14 18.33 -1.54
CA LYS A 308 19.62 19.26 -2.56
C LYS A 308 20.39 20.58 -2.70
N ASN A 309 21.61 20.67 -2.18
CA ASN A 309 22.55 21.76 -2.47
C ASN A 309 23.77 21.25 -3.21
#